data_AF-A0A537RZS8-F1
#
_entry.id   AF-A0A537RZS8-F1
#
_cell.length_a   1.000
_cell.length_b   1.000
_cell.length_c   1.000
_cell.angle_alpha   90.00
_cell.angle_beta   90.00
_cell.angle_gamma   90.00
#
_symmetry.space_group_name_H-M   'P 1'
#
loop_
_entity.id
_entity.type
_entity.pdbx_description
1 polymer ?
#
loop_
_entity_poly.entity_id
_entity_poly.type
_entity_poly.pdbx_seq_one_letter_code
_entity_poly.pdbx_strand_id
1 'polypeptide(L)'
;IALAGVAAETGVVMLIYLDHAVVEARARCAAEGRSYARENLYEAIMVGAVERVRPKMMTVVAIMAGLLPIMWSTGTGSEVMQRIAVPMIGGMVSSTLLTLIVIPAIYALLKGWALPGGATVPSRQLATAE
;
A
#
# COMPACT_ATOMS: atom_id res chain seq x y z
N ILE A 1 -0.07 -6.05 22.74
CA ILE A 1 -0.49 -4.65 22.94
C ILE A 1 0.34 -3.69 22.07
N ALA A 2 1.69 -3.71 22.15
CA ALA A 2 2.56 -2.85 21.32
C ALA A 2 2.36 -2.97 19.80
N LEU A 3 2.20 -4.19 19.26
CA LEU A 3 2.02 -4.42 17.82
C LEU A 3 0.69 -3.90 17.26
N ALA A 4 -0.35 -3.81 18.08
CA ALA A 4 -1.65 -3.28 17.64
C ALA A 4 -1.57 -1.77 17.35
N GLY A 5 -0.79 -1.02 18.15
CA GLY A 5 -0.52 0.40 17.90
C GLY A 5 0.25 0.64 16.61
N VAL A 6 1.31 -0.16 16.36
CA VAL A 6 2.10 -0.08 15.11
C VAL A 6 1.26 -0.44 13.88
N ALA A 7 0.36 -1.41 14.00
CA ALA A 7 -0.58 -1.75 12.93
C ALA A 7 -1.55 -0.60 12.62
N ALA A 8 -2.10 0.05 13.65
CA ALA A 8 -3.00 1.19 13.48
C ALA A 8 -2.29 2.40 12.84
N GLU A 9 -1.09 2.73 13.32
CA GLU A 9 -0.26 3.81 12.77
C GLU A 9 0.04 3.56 11.29
N THR A 10 0.58 2.38 10.97
CA THR A 10 0.92 2.06 9.57
C THR A 10 -0.32 1.97 8.66
N GLY A 11 -1.48 1.60 9.20
CA GLY A 11 -2.76 1.57 8.49
C GLY A 11 -3.33 2.96 8.17
N VAL A 12 -3.38 3.87 9.15
CA VAL A 12 -3.87 5.26 8.95
C VAL A 12 -3.00 5.99 7.95
N VAL A 13 -1.69 5.86 8.11
CA VAL A 13 -0.69 6.44 7.20
C VAL A 13 -1.06 5.93 5.78
N MET A 14 -1.46 4.65 5.62
CA MET A 14 -1.81 4.06 4.31
C MET A 14 -3.00 4.70 3.63
N LEU A 15 -4.03 5.00 4.41
CA LEU A 15 -5.20 5.69 3.92
C LEU A 15 -4.87 7.11 3.46
N ILE A 16 -4.02 7.83 4.20
CA ILE A 16 -3.67 9.23 3.86
C ILE A 16 -2.97 9.32 2.50
N TYR A 17 -2.01 8.44 2.20
CA TYR A 17 -1.35 8.47 0.88
C TYR A 17 -2.27 8.06 -0.25
N LEU A 18 -3.14 7.07 -0.03
CA LEU A 18 -4.10 6.67 -1.05
C LEU A 18 -5.09 7.80 -1.34
N ASP A 19 -5.50 8.55 -0.31
CA ASP A 19 -6.33 9.74 -0.47
C ASP A 19 -5.59 10.84 -1.24
N HIS A 20 -4.35 11.14 -0.87
CA HIS A 20 -3.49 12.10 -1.59
C HIS A 20 -3.31 11.72 -3.06
N ALA A 21 -2.98 10.47 -3.36
CA ALA A 21 -2.78 10.01 -4.74
C ALA A 21 -4.06 10.13 -5.58
N VAL A 22 -5.23 9.89 -4.98
CA VAL A 22 -6.53 10.08 -5.64
C VAL A 22 -6.87 11.56 -5.84
N VAL A 23 -6.57 12.41 -4.86
CA VAL A 23 -6.76 13.86 -4.96
C VAL A 23 -5.88 14.46 -6.06
N GLU A 24 -4.60 14.08 -6.11
CA GLU A 24 -3.68 14.51 -7.18
C GLU A 24 -4.12 14.01 -8.56
N ALA A 25 -4.56 12.76 -8.66
CA ALA A 25 -5.05 12.22 -9.93
C ALA A 25 -6.32 12.93 -10.42
N ARG A 26 -7.22 13.31 -9.51
CA ARG A 26 -8.39 14.14 -9.84
C ARG A 26 -7.99 15.54 -10.27
N ALA A 27 -7.04 16.16 -9.58
CA ALA A 27 -6.53 17.49 -9.93
C ALA A 27 -5.88 17.49 -11.33
N ARG A 28 -5.11 16.45 -11.69
CA ARG A 28 -4.55 16.28 -13.04
C ARG A 28 -5.62 16.11 -14.10
N CYS A 29 -6.63 15.26 -13.87
CA CYS A 29 -7.72 15.08 -14.83
C CYS A 29 -8.54 16.37 -15.03
N ALA A 30 -8.76 17.14 -13.96
CA ALA A 30 -9.44 18.44 -14.03
C ALA A 30 -8.62 19.48 -14.82
N ALA A 31 -7.30 19.52 -14.64
CA ALA A 31 -6.41 20.41 -15.39
C ALA A 31 -6.33 20.06 -16.89
N GLU A 32 -6.47 18.77 -17.23
CA GLU A 32 -6.45 18.27 -18.62
C GLU A 32 -7.84 18.24 -19.27
N GLY A 33 -8.90 18.64 -18.56
CA GLY A 33 -10.28 18.60 -19.07
C GLY A 33 -10.82 17.19 -19.32
N ARG A 34 -10.18 16.15 -18.76
CA ARG A 34 -10.53 14.74 -18.94
C ARG A 34 -11.51 14.27 -17.87
N SER A 35 -12.48 13.44 -18.27
CA SER A 35 -13.38 12.79 -17.32
C SER A 35 -12.64 11.77 -16.46
N TYR A 36 -12.83 11.82 -15.15
CA TYR A 36 -12.20 10.91 -14.20
C TYR A 36 -12.83 9.51 -14.31
N ALA A 37 -12.21 8.63 -15.09
CA ALA A 37 -12.68 7.26 -15.35
C ALA A 37 -12.02 6.22 -14.42
N ARG A 38 -12.54 4.98 -14.44
CA ARG A 38 -12.03 3.84 -13.65
C ARG A 38 -10.53 3.58 -13.87
N GLU A 39 -10.03 3.77 -15.09
CA GLU A 39 -8.62 3.53 -15.43
C GLU A 39 -7.68 4.50 -14.70
N ASN A 40 -8.01 5.80 -14.67
CA ASN A 40 -7.22 6.81 -13.95
C ASN A 40 -7.18 6.56 -12.43
N LEU A 41 -8.24 5.94 -11.89
CA LEU A 41 -8.30 5.59 -10.49
C LEU A 41 -7.42 4.39 -10.15
N TYR A 42 -7.36 3.38 -11.03
CA TYR A 42 -6.48 2.23 -10.84
C TYR A 42 -5.00 2.66 -10.89
N GLU A 43 -4.66 3.56 -11.82
CA GLU A 43 -3.33 4.15 -11.93
C GLU A 43 -2.97 4.97 -10.67
N ALA A 44 -3.88 5.82 -10.19
CA ALA A 44 -3.69 6.58 -8.95
C ALA A 44 -3.50 5.69 -7.72
N ILE A 45 -4.31 4.63 -7.60
CA ILE A 45 -4.17 3.63 -6.53
C ILE A 45 -2.82 2.95 -6.63
N MET A 46 -2.36 2.61 -7.84
CA MET A 46 -1.07 1.95 -7.98
C MET A 46 0.10 2.86 -7.63
N VAL A 47 0.08 4.12 -8.08
CA VAL A 47 1.11 5.11 -7.73
C VAL A 47 1.15 5.29 -6.21
N GLY A 48 0.00 5.53 -5.58
CA GLY A 48 -0.10 5.73 -4.12
C GLY A 48 0.25 4.48 -3.30
N ALA A 49 -0.05 3.28 -3.81
CA ALA A 49 0.33 2.03 -3.15
C ALA A 49 1.86 1.80 -3.20
N VAL A 50 2.50 2.02 -4.36
CA VAL A 50 3.95 1.83 -4.54
C VAL A 50 4.76 2.82 -3.71
N GLU A 51 4.32 4.08 -3.63
CA GLU A 51 4.96 5.10 -2.80
C GLU A 51 5.05 4.71 -1.32
N ARG A 52 4.16 3.84 -0.83
CA ARG A 52 4.18 3.33 0.54
C ARG A 52 4.91 2.04 0.74
N VAL A 53 4.86 1.16 -0.25
CA VAL A 53 5.58 -0.11 -0.21
C VAL A 53 7.07 0.17 0.01
N ARG A 54 7.61 1.22 -0.63
CA ARG A 54 9.03 1.59 -0.51
C ARG A 54 9.44 1.96 0.93
N PRO A 55 8.79 2.91 1.65
CA PRO A 55 9.02 3.16 3.07
C PRO A 55 8.75 1.96 3.99
N LYS A 56 7.70 1.18 3.75
CA LYS A 56 7.36 0.04 4.62
C LYS A 56 8.36 -1.11 4.48
N MET A 57 8.88 -1.34 3.29
CA MET A 57 9.97 -2.30 3.06
C MET A 57 11.30 -1.78 3.63
N MET A 58 11.55 -0.47 3.58
CA MET A 58 12.75 0.13 4.19
C MET A 58 12.83 -0.16 5.69
N THR A 59 11.73 -0.02 6.42
CA THR A 59 11.72 -0.28 7.87
C THR A 59 11.89 -1.76 8.19
N VAL A 60 11.21 -2.66 7.45
CA VAL A 60 11.36 -4.11 7.63
C VAL A 60 12.81 -4.54 7.36
N VAL A 61 13.40 -4.05 6.27
CA VAL A 61 14.80 -4.36 5.93
C VAL A 61 15.77 -3.82 6.98
N ALA A 62 15.56 -2.60 7.48
CA ALA A 62 16.39 -2.02 8.53
C ALA A 62 16.32 -2.83 9.84
N ILE A 63 15.13 -3.29 10.22
CA ILE A 63 14.91 -4.09 11.43
C ILE A 63 15.54 -5.48 11.27
N MET A 64 15.37 -6.12 10.10
CA MET A 64 16.05 -7.38 9.81
C MET A 64 17.57 -7.21 9.84
N ALA A 65 18.11 -6.14 9.24
CA ALA A 65 19.54 -5.87 9.25
C ALA A 65 20.10 -5.63 10.67
N GLY A 66 19.35 -4.96 11.55
CA GLY A 66 19.74 -4.73 12.94
C GLY A 66 19.65 -5.96 13.84
N LEU A 67 18.74 -6.90 13.53
CA LEU A 67 18.55 -8.14 14.29
C LEU A 67 19.35 -9.32 13.75
N LEU A 68 19.82 -9.26 12.49
CA LEU A 68 20.65 -10.28 11.85
C LEU A 68 21.90 -10.65 12.68
N PRO A 69 22.66 -9.70 13.27
CA PRO A 69 23.85 -10.03 14.07
C PRO A 69 23.49 -10.74 15.37
N ILE A 70 22.33 -10.43 15.94
CA ILE A 70 21.84 -11.07 17.16
C ILE A 70 21.47 -12.52 16.88
N MET A 71 20.91 -12.80 15.70
CA MET A 71 20.57 -14.17 15.31
C MET A 71 21.80 -15.06 15.06
N TRP A 72 22.92 -14.51 14.63
CA TRP A 72 24.19 -15.25 14.44
C TRP A 72 25.11 -15.27 15.66
N SER A 73 24.76 -14.54 16.73
CA SER A 73 25.51 -14.57 17.97
C SER A 73 25.36 -15.95 18.64
N THR A 74 26.45 -16.66 18.89
CA THR A 74 26.48 -17.98 19.56
C THR A 74 27.13 -17.90 20.94
N GLY A 75 26.80 -16.86 21.71
CA GLY A 75 27.32 -16.64 23.08
C GLY A 75 26.32 -17.00 24.19
N THR A 76 26.80 -17.05 25.43
CA THR A 76 25.98 -17.25 26.64
C THR A 76 24.89 -16.18 26.73
N GLY A 77 23.62 -16.57 26.77
CA GLY A 77 22.47 -15.65 26.76
C GLY A 77 21.86 -15.37 25.36
N SER A 78 22.50 -15.83 24.28
CA SER A 78 21.95 -15.72 22.92
C SER A 78 20.62 -16.47 22.78
N GLU A 79 20.49 -17.65 23.39
CA GLU A 79 19.26 -18.45 23.33
C GLU A 79 18.02 -17.70 23.85
N VAL A 80 18.19 -16.85 24.86
CA VAL A 80 17.10 -16.03 25.41
C VAL A 80 16.75 -14.89 24.46
N MET A 81 17.78 -14.23 23.90
CA MET A 81 17.61 -13.11 22.98
C MET A 81 16.95 -13.54 21.66
N GLN A 82 17.35 -14.71 21.13
CA GLN A 82 16.74 -15.31 19.94
C GLN A 82 15.26 -15.66 20.16
N ARG A 83 14.89 -16.20 21.33
CA ARG A 83 13.49 -16.53 21.66
C ARG A 83 12.56 -15.32 21.68
N ILE A 84 13.10 -14.12 21.88
CA ILE A 84 12.35 -12.86 21.86
C ILE A 84 12.36 -12.23 20.44
N ALA A 85 13.50 -12.28 19.76
CA ALA A 85 13.68 -11.66 18.44
C ALA A 85 12.97 -12.43 17.31
N VAL A 86 13.01 -13.77 17.33
CA VAL A 86 12.46 -14.62 16.25
C VAL A 86 10.95 -14.40 16.05
N PRO A 87 10.09 -14.43 17.09
CA PRO A 87 8.67 -14.16 16.93
C PRO A 87 8.37 -12.74 16.46
N MET A 88 9.21 -11.78 16.85
CA MET A 88 9.05 -10.37 16.51
C MET A 88 9.30 -10.13 15.02
N ILE A 89 10.37 -10.71 14.47
CA ILE A 89 10.68 -10.68 13.03
C ILE A 89 9.55 -11.38 12.25
N GLY A 90 9.19 -12.59 12.64
CA GLY A 90 8.13 -13.35 11.97
C GLY A 90 6.78 -12.64 11.97
N GLY A 91 6.39 -12.05 13.10
CA GLY A 91 5.17 -11.27 13.23
C GLY A 91 5.19 -9.99 12.39
N MET A 92 6.32 -9.28 12.35
CA MET A 92 6.45 -8.05 11.57
C MET A 92 6.44 -8.30 10.07
N VAL A 93 7.13 -9.34 9.60
CA VAL A 93 7.13 -9.74 8.18
C VAL A 93 5.74 -10.21 7.77
N SER A 94 5.12 -11.10 8.55
CA SER A 94 3.78 -11.62 8.25
C SER A 94 2.74 -10.51 8.26
N SER A 95 2.77 -9.61 9.25
CA SER A 95 1.87 -8.45 9.33
C SER A 95 2.11 -7.45 8.20
N THR A 96 3.37 -7.23 7.81
CA THR A 96 3.70 -6.34 6.69
C THR A 96 3.20 -6.88 5.37
N LEU A 97 3.44 -8.16 5.08
CA LEU A 97 2.89 -8.83 3.90
C LEU A 97 1.38 -8.80 3.89
N LEU A 98 0.74 -9.14 5.02
CA LEU A 98 -0.71 -9.08 5.15
C LEU A 98 -1.22 -7.66 4.88
N THR A 99 -0.61 -6.63 5.46
CA THR A 99 -1.04 -5.23 5.24
C THR A 99 -0.83 -4.79 3.79
N LEU A 100 0.31 -5.12 3.19
CA LEU A 100 0.66 -4.76 1.82
C LEU A 100 -0.20 -5.46 0.77
N ILE A 101 -0.78 -6.62 1.08
CA ILE A 101 -1.67 -7.34 0.17
C ILE A 101 -3.13 -6.98 0.46
N VAL A 102 -3.54 -7.02 1.73
CA VAL A 102 -4.94 -6.87 2.15
C VAL A 102 -5.43 -5.45 1.99
N ILE A 103 -4.66 -4.42 2.37
CA ILE A 103 -5.14 -3.03 2.26
C ILE A 103 -5.37 -2.59 0.80
N PRO A 104 -4.45 -2.78 -0.16
CA PRO A 104 -4.72 -2.40 -1.55
C PRO A 104 -5.83 -3.26 -2.18
N ALA A 105 -5.94 -4.54 -1.81
CA ALA A 105 -7.04 -5.39 -2.27
C ALA A 105 -8.41 -4.89 -1.77
N ILE A 106 -8.53 -4.57 -0.47
CA ILE A 106 -9.76 -4.02 0.12
C ILE A 106 -10.08 -2.66 -0.52
N TYR A 107 -9.09 -1.79 -0.70
CA TYR A 107 -9.31 -0.48 -1.32
C TYR A 107 -9.78 -0.61 -2.78
N ALA A 108 -9.15 -1.50 -3.56
CA ALA A 108 -9.56 -1.78 -4.93
C ALA A 108 -11.00 -2.34 -5.01
N LEU A 109 -11.39 -3.20 -4.06
CA LEU A 109 -12.75 -3.74 -3.98
C LEU A 109 -13.77 -2.66 -3.62
N LEU A 110 -13.55 -1.90 -2.54
CA LEU A 110 -14.47 -0.85 -2.09
C LEU A 110 -14.64 0.26 -3.13
N LYS A 111 -13.53 0.72 -3.72
CA LYS A 111 -13.54 1.78 -4.73
C LYS A 111 -14.08 1.25 -6.07
N GLY A 112 -13.77 0.01 -6.43
CA GLY A 112 -14.30 -0.67 -7.61
C GLY A 112 -15.82 -0.84 -7.56
N TRP A 113 -16.38 -1.11 -6.38
CA TRP A 113 -17.84 -1.17 -6.14
C TRP A 113 -18.50 0.22 -6.17
N ALA A 114 -17.78 1.27 -5.77
CA ALA A 114 -18.26 2.64 -5.82
C ALA A 114 -18.29 3.26 -7.24
N LEU A 115 -17.69 2.60 -8.24
CA LEU A 115 -17.87 2.95 -9.65
C LEU A 115 -18.90 1.99 -10.26
N PRO A 116 -19.96 2.46 -10.92
CA PRO A 116 -20.89 1.59 -11.63
C PRO A 116 -20.15 0.79 -12.70
N GLY A 117 -20.39 -0.52 -12.73
CA GLY A 117 -19.89 -1.39 -13.80
C GLY A 117 -20.55 -1.04 -15.13
N GLY A 118 -19.74 -0.93 -16.17
CA GLY A 118 -20.22 -0.89 -17.55
C GLY A 118 -20.76 0.46 -18.00
N ALA A 119 -19.88 1.36 -18.44
CA ALA A 119 -20.23 2.26 -19.53
C ALA A 119 -19.24 1.95 -20.64
N THR A 120 -19.66 1.08 -21.56
CA THR A 120 -19.14 1.02 -22.92
C THR A 120 -18.99 2.45 -23.42
N VAL A 121 -17.77 2.86 -23.75
CA VAL A 121 -17.49 4.14 -24.38
C VAL A 121 -18.37 4.24 -25.64
N PRO A 122 -19.38 5.13 -25.72
CA PRO A 122 -20.04 5.38 -26.97
C PRO A 122 -19.02 6.09 -27.85
N SER A 123 -18.59 5.41 -28.90
CA SER A 123 -17.84 5.96 -30.02
C SER A 123 -18.60 7.14 -30.62
N ARG A 124 -18.37 8.35 -30.08
CA ARG A 124 -18.94 9.60 -30.60
C ARG A 124 -17.82 10.59 -30.93
N GLN A 125 -17.15 10.30 -32.04
CA GLN A 125 -16.34 11.16 -32.90
C GLN A 125 -15.78 10.17 -33.95
N LEU A 126 -16.15 10.17 -35.23
CA LEU A 126 -15.96 11.23 -36.24
C LEU A 126 -16.89 10.93 -37.45
N ALA A 127 -17.96 11.71 -37.65
CA ALA A 127 -18.68 11.80 -38.94
C ALA A 127 -19.52 13.09 -39.04
N THR A 128 -19.06 14.17 -38.40
CA THR A 128 -19.51 15.54 -38.67
C THR A 128 -18.27 16.39 -38.90
N ALA A 129 -17.60 16.08 -40.00
CA ALA A 129 -16.77 17.02 -40.72
C ALA A 129 -16.83 16.53 -42.18
N GLU A 130 -17.45 17.39 -43.00
CA GLU A 130 -17.61 17.33 -44.47
C GLU A 130 -18.86 16.62 -45.01
#